data_AF-A0A7K9CMZ3-F1
#
_entry.id   AF-A0A7K9CMZ3-F1
#
_cell.length_a   1.000
_cell.length_b   1.000
_cell.length_c   1.000
_cell.angle_alpha   90.00
_cell.angle_beta   90.00
_cell.angle_gamma   90.00
#
_symmetry.space_group_name_H-M   'P 1'
#
loop_
_entity.id
_entity.type
_entity.pdbx_description
1 polymer ?
#
loop_
_entity_poly.entity_id
_entity_poly.type
_entity_poly.pdbx_seq_one_letter_code
_entity_poly.pdbx_strand_id
1 'polypeptide(L)' 'CGTNTESLPLQCVLTGEWINDLGSNMTIGAVNEDGSFNGTYNTSVSDTSTKIQPSPLQGYQ' A
#
# COMPACT_ATOMS: atom_id res chain seq x y z
N CYS A 1 10.21 6.64 4.53
CA CYS A 1 11.57 6.05 4.45
C CYS A 1 12.48 6.85 5.37
N GLY A 2 12.77 6.32 6.56
CA GLY A 2 13.68 6.96 7.53
C GLY A 2 15.06 6.33 7.45
N THR A 3 16.11 7.14 7.49
CA THR A 3 17.49 6.65 7.46
C THR A 3 17.94 6.35 8.90
N ASN A 4 17.92 5.08 9.30
CA ASN A 4 18.69 4.64 10.46
C ASN A 4 20.09 4.25 9.99
N THR A 5 21.10 4.98 10.43
CA THR A 5 22.49 4.91 9.95
C THR A 5 23.21 3.59 10.27
N GLU A 6 22.56 2.66 10.97
CA GLU A 6 23.13 1.35 11.33
C GLU A 6 22.34 0.13 10.81
N SER A 7 21.20 0.34 10.12
CA SER A 7 20.48 -0.76 9.46
C SER A 7 20.88 -0.82 7.99
N LEU A 8 21.05 -2.04 7.44
CA LEU A 8 21.07 -2.26 5.98
C LEU A 8 19.98 -1.41 5.33
N PRO A 9 20.25 -0.77 4.17
CA PRO A 9 19.28 0.12 3.54
C PRO A 9 17.95 -0.64 3.43
N LEU A 10 16.89 -0.12 4.07
CA LEU A 10 15.56 -0.64 3.84
C LEU A 10 15.28 -0.44 2.35
N GLN A 11 15.39 -1.52 1.58
CA GLN A 11 14.84 -1.54 0.24
C GLN A 11 13.36 -1.21 0.40
N CYS A 12 12.92 -0.13 -0.25
CA CYS A 12 11.55 0.36 -0.16
C CYS A 12 10.61 -0.56 -0.97
N VAL A 13 10.56 -1.85 -0.63
CA VAL A 13 9.71 -2.85 -1.28
C VAL A 13 8.27 -2.59 -0.87
N LEU A 14 7.39 -2.35 -1.83
CA LEU A 14 5.98 -2.07 -1.54
C LEU A 14 5.16 -3.31 -1.20
N THR A 15 5.61 -4.52 -1.55
CA THR A 15 4.93 -5.77 -1.19
C THR A 15 4.66 -5.84 0.32
N GLY A 16 3.39 -5.97 0.72
CA GLY A 16 3.00 -6.06 2.12
C GLY A 16 1.75 -5.26 2.48
N GLU A 17 1.54 -5.10 3.78
CA GLU A 17 0.42 -4.34 4.35
C GLU A 17 0.90 -2.95 4.81
N TRP A 18 0.09 -1.95 4.50
CA TRP A 18 0.36 -0.55 4.79
C TRP A 18 -0.87 0.10 5.39
N ILE A 19 -0.63 0.98 6.36
CA ILE A 19 -1.67 1.80 6.98
C ILE A 19 -1.25 3.25 6.82
N ASN A 20 -2.17 4.09 6.32
CA ASN A 20 -1.93 5.53 6.27
C ASN A 20 -2.37 6.21 7.59
N ASP A 21 -2.07 7.50 7.73
CA ASP A 21 -2.38 8.26 8.95
C ASP A 21 -3.90 8.40 9.22
N LEU A 22 -4.74 8.16 8.21
CA LEU A 22 -6.20 8.14 8.34
C LEU A 22 -6.73 6.77 8.77
N GLY A 23 -5.87 5.76 8.90
CA GLY A 23 -6.24 4.39 9.25
C GLY A 23 -6.79 3.55 8.08
N SER A 24 -6.65 4.01 6.84
CA SER A 24 -6.95 3.19 5.66
C SER A 24 -5.88 2.13 5.48
N ASN A 25 -6.28 0.91 5.09
CA ASN A 25 -5.38 -0.21 4.88
C ASN A 25 -5.18 -0.47 3.38
N MET A 26 -3.94 -0.66 2.98
CA MET A 26 -3.54 -1.06 1.63
C MET A 26 -2.72 -2.34 1.70
N THR A 27 -3.11 -3.35 0.92
CA THR A 27 -2.32 -4.57 0.71
C THR A 27 -1.80 -4.57 -0.71
N ILE A 28 -0.48 -4.60 -0.87
CA ILE A 28 0.19 -4.70 -2.17
C ILE A 28 0.77 -6.11 -2.31
N GLY A 29 0.43 -6.77 -3.42
CA GLY A 29 0.96 -8.08 -3.79
C GLY A 29 2.42 -8.00 -4.24
N ALA A 30 2.94 -9.11 -4.78
CA ALA A 30 4.29 -9.11 -5.33
C ALA A 30 4.43 -8.09 -6.47
N VAL A 31 5.53 -7.34 -6.45
CA VAL A 31 5.96 -6.50 -7.57
C VAL A 31 6.62 -7.39 -8.62
N ASN A 32 6.13 -7.32 -9.85
CA ASN A 32 6.65 -8.06 -10.99
C ASN A 32 7.98 -7.47 -11.47
N GLU A 33 8.70 -8.20 -12.33
CA GLU A 33 9.98 -7.75 -12.89
C GLU A 33 9.87 -6.46 -13.72
N ASP A 34 8.70 -6.19 -14.30
CA ASP A 34 8.39 -4.95 -15.01
C ASP A 34 7.96 -3.79 -14.10
N GLY A 35 8.02 -4.01 -12.77
CA GLY A 35 7.61 -3.06 -11.75
C GLY A 35 6.11 -3.07 -11.48
N SER A 36 5.28 -3.77 -12.26
CA SER A 36 3.82 -3.77 -12.07
C SER A 36 3.41 -4.50 -10.79
N PHE A 37 2.34 -4.04 -10.15
CA PHE A 37 1.73 -4.75 -9.02
C PHE A 37 0.22 -4.57 -8.98
N ASN A 38 -0.43 -5.54 -8.32
CA ASN A 38 -1.84 -5.51 -7.97
C ASN A 38 -1.99 -5.50 -6.44
N GLY A 39 -3.12 -5.01 -5.98
CA GLY A 39 -3.44 -5.03 -4.55
C GLY A 39 -4.90 -4.67 -4.26
N THR A 40 -5.15 -4.38 -2.99
CA THR A 40 -6.45 -3.96 -2.48
C THR A 40 -6.30 -2.77 -1.55
N TYR A 41 -7.15 -1.77 -1.73
CA TYR A 41 -7.24 -0.60 -0.86
C TYR A 41 -8.59 -0.60 -0.13
N ASN A 42 -8.55 -0.55 1.19
CA ASN A 42 -9.73 -0.43 2.03
C ASN A 42 -9.67 0.93 2.75
N THR A 43 -10.41 1.90 2.22
CA THR A 43 -10.48 3.25 2.79
C THR A 43 -11.16 3.24 4.17
N SER A 44 -10.72 4.10 5.07
CA SER A 44 -11.38 4.34 6.36
C SER A 44 -12.42 5.46 6.31
N VAL A 45 -12.37 6.30 5.26
CA VAL A 45 -13.20 7.50 5.10
C VAL A 45 -13.85 7.54 3.71
N SER A 46 -15.04 8.13 3.63
CA SER A 46 -15.80 8.33 2.38
C SER A 46 -16.70 9.56 2.51
N ASP A 47 -16.86 10.31 1.42
CA ASP A 47 -17.80 11.44 1.34
C ASP A 47 -19.25 10.99 1.09
N THR A 48 -19.46 9.69 0.84
CA THR A 48 -20.78 9.09 0.60
C THR A 48 -21.21 8.21 1.78
N SER A 49 -22.52 8.12 2.01
CA SER A 49 -23.11 7.21 3.01
C SER A 49 -23.15 5.74 2.55
N THR A 50 -22.58 5.41 1.39
CA THR A 50 -22.54 4.03 0.91
C THR A 50 -21.54 3.23 1.73
N LYS A 51 -21.87 1.97 2.02
CA LYS A 51 -20.97 1.07 2.74
C LYS A 51 -19.63 0.98 1.99
N ILE A 52 -18.55 1.28 2.69
CA ILE A 52 -17.19 1.12 2.17
C ILE A 52 -16.95 -0.35 1.82
N GLN A 53 -16.37 -0.57 0.64
CA GLN A 53 -15.92 -1.87 0.18
C GLN A 53 -14.46 -1.80 -0.25
N PRO A 54 -13.71 -2.91 -0.14
CA PRO A 54 -12.36 -2.97 -0.67
C PRO A 54 -12.36 -2.69 -2.17
N SER A 55 -11.45 -1.84 -2.60
CA SER A 55 -11.29 -1.47 -4.01
C SER A 55 -10.00 -2.06 -4.57
N PRO A 56 -10.01 -2.63 -5.78
CA PRO A 56 -8.78 -3.12 -6.41
C PRO A 56 -7.84 -1.94 -6.72
N LEU A 57 -6.54 -2.15 -6.53
CA LEU A 57 -5.50 -1.20 -6.93
C LEU A 57 -4.52 -1.86 -7.91
N GLN A 58 -4.02 -1.06 -8.84
CA GLN A 58 -3.03 -1.42 -9.85
C GLN A 58 -2.00 -0.29 -9.91
N GLY A 59 -0.72 -0.63 -10.00
CA GLY A 59 0.34 0.37 -10.01
C GLY A 59 1.67 -0.18 -10.51
N TYR A 60 2.70 0.67 -10.46
CA TYR A 60 4.09 0.33 -10.77
C TYR A 60 5.02 0.87 -9.67
N GLN A 61 6.12 0.17 -9.42
CA GLN A 61 7.21 0.57 -8.51
C GLN A 61 8.53 0.67 -9.26
#